data_AF-A0A1C6RUW8-F1
#
_entry.id   AF-A0A1C6RUW8-F1
#
_cell.length_a   1.000
_cell.length_b   1.000
_cell.length_c   1.000
_cell.angle_alpha   90.00
_cell.angle_beta   90.00
_cell.angle_gamma   90.00
#
_symmetry.space_group_name_H-M   'P 1'
#
loop_
_entity.id
_entity.type
_entity.pdbx_description
1 polymer ?
#
loop_
_entity_poly.entity_id
_entity_poly.type
_entity_poly.pdbx_seq_one_letter_code
_entity_poly.pdbx_strand_id
1 'polypeptide(L)'
;MTADVINVEFAALRAAADSLQVKAQALNGHMDQLQTSLAPIKQTWYASGSAAGQAAEQSEKRLRVALADIIAVIGQFSGKVNEAHDTQLALENRNTSFFA
;
A
#
# COMPACT_ATOMS: atom_id res chain seq x y z
N MET A 1 -6.48 -7.96 -35.29
CA MET A 1 -6.30 -7.37 -33.94
C MET A 1 -4.85 -7.61 -33.56
N THR A 2 -3.99 -6.63 -33.80
CA THR A 2 -2.60 -6.68 -33.32
C THR A 2 -2.68 -6.51 -31.82
N ALA A 3 -2.34 -7.55 -31.06
CA ALA A 3 -2.15 -7.40 -29.62
C ALA A 3 -1.14 -6.27 -29.43
N ASP A 4 -1.55 -5.17 -28.81
CA ASP A 4 -0.61 -4.16 -28.32
C ASP A 4 0.42 -4.92 -27.50
N VAL A 5 1.65 -5.01 -28.01
CA VAL A 5 2.76 -5.63 -27.29
C VAL A 5 3.08 -4.66 -26.17
N ILE A 6 2.42 -4.85 -25.03
CA ILE A 6 2.76 -4.13 -23.81
C ILE A 6 4.15 -4.64 -23.42
N ASN A 7 5.18 -3.86 -23.78
CA ASN A 7 6.54 -4.10 -23.32
C ASN A 7 6.59 -3.72 -21.83
N VAL A 8 6.23 -4.66 -20.96
CA VAL A 8 6.27 -4.47 -19.51
C VAL A 8 7.70 -4.72 -19.03
N GLU A 9 8.36 -3.65 -18.59
CA GLU A 9 9.59 -3.73 -17.79
C GLU A 9 9.25 -4.28 -16.40
N PHE A 10 9.12 -5.61 -16.28
CA PHE A 10 8.74 -6.27 -15.02
C PHE A 10 9.69 -5.96 -13.86
N ALA A 11 10.99 -5.76 -14.15
CA ALA A 11 11.97 -5.37 -13.15
C ALA A 11 11.66 -3.98 -12.57
N ALA A 12 11.34 -3.00 -13.42
CA ALA A 12 10.93 -1.66 -12.98
C ALA A 12 9.60 -1.68 -12.23
N LEU A 13 8.65 -2.50 -12.69
CA LEU A 13 7.34 -2.66 -12.05
C LEU A 13 7.47 -3.27 -10.64
N ARG A 14 8.31 -4.29 -10.48
CA ARG A 14 8.62 -4.91 -9.18
C ARG A 14 9.32 -3.92 -8.25
N ALA A 15 10.33 -3.20 -8.74
CA ALA A 15 11.02 -2.18 -7.94
C ALA A 15 10.06 -1.07 -7.46
N ALA A 16 9.10 -0.66 -8.31
CA ALA A 16 8.06 0.29 -7.94
C ALA A 16 7.10 -0.29 -6.89
N ALA A 17 6.69 -1.55 -7.01
CA ALA A 17 5.85 -2.24 -6.03
C ALA A 17 6.54 -2.36 -4.66
N ASP A 18 7.80 -2.79 -4.63
CA ASP A 18 8.60 -2.88 -3.40
C ASP A 18 8.76 -1.49 -2.74
N SER A 19 9.03 -0.45 -3.54
CA SER A 19 9.11 0.94 -3.06
C SER A 19 7.79 1.43 -2.45
N LEU A 20 6.66 1.12 -3.09
CA LEU A 20 5.34 1.43 -2.54
C LEU A 20 5.10 0.71 -1.22
N GLN A 21 5.52 -0.54 -1.10
CA GLN A 21 5.35 -1.32 0.13
C GLN A 21 6.20 -0.76 1.29
N VAL A 22 7.44 -0.32 1.02
CA VAL A 22 8.27 0.37 2.02
C VAL A 22 7.60 1.67 2.47
N LYS A 23 7.08 2.47 1.53
CA LYS A 23 6.35 3.71 1.85
C LYS A 23 5.08 3.45 2.65
N ALA A 24 4.35 2.38 2.34
CA ALA A 24 3.18 1.93 3.07
C ALA A 24 3.51 1.57 4.53
N GLN A 25 4.63 0.90 4.77
CA GLN A 25 5.12 0.59 6.13
C GLN A 25 5.53 1.87 6.88
N ALA A 26 6.22 2.80 6.23
CA ALA A 26 6.57 4.08 6.83
C ALA A 26 5.32 4.89 7.23
N LEU A 27 4.27 4.84 6.41
CA LEU A 27 2.99 5.49 6.67
C LEU A 27 2.33 4.98 7.96
N ASN A 28 2.38 3.66 8.21
CA ASN A 28 1.95 3.08 9.50
C ASN A 28 2.76 3.64 10.66
N GLY A 29 4.09 3.68 10.55
CA GLY A 29 4.96 4.23 11.59
C GLY A 29 4.65 5.70 11.90
N HIS A 30 4.43 6.52 10.87
CA HIS A 30 4.02 7.92 11.05
C HIS A 30 2.65 8.05 11.72
N MET A 31 1.71 7.16 11.41
CA MET A 31 0.40 7.13 12.06
C MET A 31 0.52 6.75 13.54
N ASP A 32 1.34 5.77 13.91
CA ASP A 32 1.58 5.40 15.31
C ASP A 32 2.25 6.52 16.10
N GLN A 33 3.19 7.24 15.46
CA GLN A 33 3.80 8.43 16.04
C GLN A 33 2.77 9.55 16.24
N LEU A 34 1.86 9.77 15.27
CA LEU A 34 0.76 10.71 15.41
C LEU A 34 -0.14 10.32 16.58
N GLN A 35 -0.50 9.05 16.74
CA GLN A 35 -1.31 8.57 17.87
C GLN A 35 -0.67 8.88 19.21
N THR A 36 0.62 8.60 19.32
CA THR A 36 1.40 8.84 20.54
C THR A 36 1.44 10.34 20.85
N SER A 37 1.66 11.17 19.83
CA SER A 37 1.71 12.63 19.96
C SER A 37 0.35 13.23 20.34
N LEU A 38 -0.75 12.62 19.89
CA LEU A 38 -2.10 13.03 20.23
C LEU A 38 -2.57 12.53 21.61
N ALA A 39 -1.89 11.57 22.25
CA ALA A 39 -2.33 11.00 23.52
C ALA A 39 -2.61 12.04 24.64
N PRO A 40 -1.78 13.07 24.86
CA PRO A 40 -2.06 14.10 25.86
C PRO A 40 -3.28 14.96 25.50
N ILE A 41 -3.47 15.22 24.19
CA ILE A 41 -4.62 15.96 23.66
C ILE A 41 -5.91 15.14 23.82
N LYS A 42 -5.84 13.83 23.64
CA LYS A 42 -6.98 12.93 23.87
C LYS A 42 -7.47 12.98 25.32
N GLN A 43 -6.54 12.96 26.27
CA GLN A 43 -6.86 12.98 27.70
C GLN A 43 -7.50 14.28 28.18
N THR A 44 -7.34 15.38 27.43
CA THR A 44 -7.86 16.70 27.80
C THR A 44 -8.98 17.13 26.87
N TRP A 45 -8.66 17.38 25.61
CA TRP A 45 -9.55 17.96 24.61
C TRP A 45 -10.61 16.98 24.13
N TYR A 46 -10.29 15.69 23.92
CA TYR A 46 -11.32 14.72 23.48
C TYR A 46 -12.19 14.30 24.66
N ALA A 47 -11.59 14.10 25.84
CA ALA A 47 -12.31 13.81 27.07
C ALA A 47 -13.27 14.95 27.51
N SER A 48 -13.02 16.19 27.06
CA SER A 48 -13.93 17.32 27.33
C SER A 48 -15.33 17.18 26.71
N GLY A 49 -15.50 16.27 25.74
CA GLY A 49 -16.76 16.09 25.02
C GLY A 49 -17.13 17.27 24.11
N SER A 50 -16.24 18.24 23.92
CA SER A 50 -16.48 19.37 23.02
C SER A 50 -16.75 18.91 21.57
N ALA A 51 -17.60 19.64 20.86
CA ALA A 51 -17.91 19.33 19.45
C ALA A 51 -16.64 19.29 18.57
N ALA A 52 -15.67 20.16 18.87
CA ALA A 52 -14.40 20.20 18.17
C ALA A 52 -13.52 18.96 18.47
N GLY A 53 -13.50 18.50 19.73
CA GLY A 53 -12.81 17.27 20.12
C GLY A 53 -13.41 16.02 19.46
N GLN A 54 -14.73 15.92 19.41
CA GLN A 54 -15.42 14.81 18.73
C GLN A 54 -15.17 14.82 17.21
N ALA A 55 -15.19 15.99 16.57
CA ALA A 55 -14.88 16.12 15.15
C ALA A 55 -13.42 15.74 14.83
N ALA A 56 -12.48 16.11 15.70
CA ALA A 56 -11.09 15.73 15.59
C ALA A 56 -10.89 14.21 15.74
N GLU A 57 -11.52 13.59 16.75
CA GLU A 57 -11.48 12.14 16.95
C GLU A 57 -12.05 11.38 15.73
N GLN A 58 -13.18 11.86 15.18
CA GLN A 58 -13.77 11.26 13.99
C GLN A 58 -12.86 11.40 12.77
N SER A 59 -12.18 12.53 12.62
CA SER A 59 -11.23 12.76 11.53
C SER A 59 -10.00 11.85 11.66
N GLU A 60 -9.50 11.64 12.87
CA GLU A 60 -8.42 10.68 13.15
C GLU A 60 -8.83 9.24 12.77
N LYS A 61 -10.04 8.82 13.14
CA LYS A 61 -10.58 7.51 12.76
C LYS A 61 -10.67 7.34 11.25
N ARG A 62 -11.20 8.35 10.54
CA ARG A 62 -11.29 8.34 9.07
C ARG A 62 -9.91 8.24 8.43
N LEU A 63 -8.93 8.99 8.96
CA LEU A 63 -7.56 8.91 8.48
C LEU A 63 -7.00 7.49 8.65
N ARG A 64 -7.17 6.84 9.81
CA ARG A 64 -6.71 5.44 10.00
C ARG A 64 -7.31 4.48 8.98
N VAL A 65 -8.62 4.56 8.75
CA VAL A 65 -9.29 3.69 7.77
C VAL A 65 -8.71 3.93 6.38
N ALA A 66 -8.57 5.19 5.96
CA ALA A 66 -8.01 5.52 4.65
C ALA A 66 -6.57 5.00 4.49
N LEU A 67 -5.72 5.10 5.53
CA LEU A 67 -4.36 4.54 5.46
C LEU A 67 -4.38 3.02 5.37
N ALA A 68 -5.23 2.34 6.15
CA ALA A 68 -5.37 0.89 6.07
C ALA A 68 -5.80 0.43 4.67
N ASP A 69 -6.73 1.14 4.05
CA ASP A 69 -7.19 0.86 2.68
C ASP A 69 -6.07 1.07 1.65
N ILE A 70 -5.31 2.16 1.74
CA ILE A 70 -4.16 2.43 0.87
C ILE A 70 -3.13 1.30 0.97
N ILE A 71 -2.81 0.87 2.20
CA ILE A 71 -1.84 -0.20 2.45
C ILE A 71 -2.34 -1.53 1.89
N ALA A 72 -3.62 -1.83 2.06
CA ALA A 72 -4.24 -3.03 1.50
C ALA A 72 -4.15 -3.04 -0.03
N VAL A 73 -4.47 -1.91 -0.68
CA VAL A 73 -4.37 -1.78 -2.14
C VAL A 73 -2.94 -1.93 -2.63
N ILE A 74 -1.96 -1.33 -1.96
CA ILE A 74 -0.53 -1.50 -2.29
C ILE A 74 -0.10 -2.96 -2.15
N GLY A 75 -0.54 -3.65 -1.09
CA GLY A 75 -0.26 -5.07 -0.89
C GLY A 75 -0.86 -5.96 -1.99
N GLN A 76 -2.12 -5.71 -2.36
CA GLN A 76 -2.79 -6.41 -3.45
C GLN A 76 -2.10 -6.19 -4.80
N PHE A 77 -1.75 -4.94 -5.11
CA PHE A 77 -1.03 -4.59 -6.33
C PHE A 77 0.32 -5.31 -6.40
N SER A 78 1.10 -5.25 -5.32
CA SER A 78 2.43 -5.89 -5.26
C SER A 78 2.33 -7.42 -5.41
N GLY A 79 1.33 -8.04 -4.79
CA GLY A 79 1.03 -9.47 -4.99
C GLY A 79 0.75 -9.81 -6.44
N LYS A 80 -0.09 -9.02 -7.13
CA LYS A 80 -0.43 -9.23 -8.54
C LYS A 80 0.76 -9.01 -9.49
N VAL A 81 1.62 -8.04 -9.20
CA VAL A 81 2.86 -7.81 -9.97
C VAL A 81 3.79 -9.02 -9.88
N ASN A 82 3.96 -9.59 -8.69
CA ASN A 82 4.78 -10.77 -8.49
C ASN A 82 4.18 -12.01 -9.18
N GLU A 83 2.87 -12.25 -9.06
CA GLU A 83 2.18 -13.34 -9.77
C GLU A 83 2.35 -13.24 -11.30
N ALA A 84 2.24 -12.02 -11.84
CA ALA A 84 2.42 -11.78 -13.27
C ALA A 84 3.86 -12.05 -13.72
N HIS A 85 4.85 -11.65 -12.91
CA HIS A 85 6.26 -11.94 -13.17
C HIS A 85 6.57 -13.44 -13.16
N ASP A 86 6.08 -14.17 -12.16
CA ASP A 86 6.29 -15.62 -12.06
C ASP A 86 5.65 -16.37 -13.25
N THR A 87 4.47 -15.91 -13.68
CA THR A 87 3.78 -16.45 -14.86
C THR A 87 4.59 -16.20 -16.14
N GLN A 88 5.15 -15.00 -16.29
CA GLN A 88 6.00 -14.64 -17.43
C GLN A 88 7.27 -15.50 -17.46
N LEU A 89 7.96 -15.65 -16.33
CA LEU A 89 9.16 -16.48 -16.23
C LEU A 89 8.86 -17.95 -16.57
N ALA A 90 7.72 -18.47 -16.11
CA ALA A 90 7.29 -19.83 -16.44
C ALA A 90 6.99 -20.00 -17.94
N LEU A 91 6.40 -18.98 -18.59
CA LEU A 91 6.17 -18.96 -20.04
C LEU A 91 7.49 -18.91 -20.82
N GLU A 92 8.45 -18.08 -20.41
CA GLU A 92 9.77 -17.98 -21.03
C GLU A 92 10.56 -19.28 -20.93
N ASN A 93 10.54 -19.93 -19.75
CA ASN A 93 11.17 -21.24 -19.54
C ASN A 93 10.52 -22.35 -20.38
N ARG A 94 9.20 -22.33 -20.54
CA ARG A 94 8.51 -23.27 -21.43
C ARG A 94 8.88 -23.02 -22.89
N ASN A 95 8.87 -21.77 -23.34
CA ASN A 95 9.22 -21.43 -24.72
C ASN A 95 10.66 -21.81 -25.05
N THR A 96 11.62 -21.51 -24.17
CA THR A 96 13.02 -21.90 -24.36
C THR A 96 13.20 -23.43 -24.42
N SER A 97 12.42 -24.20 -23.65
CA SER A 97 12.44 -25.66 -23.73
C SER A 97 11.90 -26.24 -25.05
N PHE A 98 11.13 -25.48 -25.82
CA PHE A 98 10.68 -25.89 -27.16
C PHE A 98 11.71 -25.60 -28.26
N PHE A 99 12.71 -24.76 -27.97
CA PHE A 99 13.77 -24.38 -28.92
C PHE A 99 15.16 -24.90 -28.51
N ALA A 100 15.24 -25.76 -27.49
CA ALA A 100 16.43 -26.49 -27.05
C ALA A 100 16.35 -27.96 -27.50
#